data_AF-A0AAU8AIQ0-F1
#
_entry.id   AF-A0AAU8AIQ0-F1
#
_cell.length_a   1.000
_cell.length_b   1.000
_cell.length_c   1.000
_cell.angle_alpha   90.00
_cell.angle_beta   90.00
_cell.angle_gamma   90.00
#
_symmetry.space_group_name_H-M   'P 1'
#
loop_
_entity.id
_entity.type
_entity.pdbx_description
1 polymer ?
#
loop_
_entity_poly.entity_id
_entity_poly.type
_entity_poly.pdbx_seq_one_letter_code
_entity_poly.pdbx_strand_id
1 'polypeptide(L)'
;MQNAVETRRTRYLLSGLLVCGCCGNRYVKHNRTSYRCREALKGGVCTNTRTISRKRIEARVFARLKEVMLSDELARQFGEALEAERRKLAKANPEADVKRLSAALKEAETKRARIFQAIEDGAPFATFKARANEVEAEIADIAARIEGAKRLITLQHADQPDARLLYERAVAQMELLLGDEELVEQAHAFLGELIRKIALRPDEAAPHGVSAVIEARFGALLGVEEAVTDAAGFTMVPC
;
A
#
# COMPACT_ATOMS: atom_id res chain seq x y z
N MET A 1 -7.61 -23.96 31.67
CA MET A 1 -7.14 -24.55 30.39
C MET A 1 -6.65 -23.43 29.49
N GLN A 2 -5.60 -23.69 28.73
CA GLN A 2 -4.67 -22.72 28.17
C GLN A 2 -5.31 -21.69 27.20
N ASN A 3 -5.15 -20.39 27.49
CA ASN A 3 -5.11 -19.38 26.44
C ASN A 3 -3.66 -19.29 26.00
N ALA A 4 -3.36 -19.92 24.86
CA ALA A 4 -2.07 -19.83 24.20
C ALA A 4 -1.80 -18.36 23.91
N VAL A 5 -0.77 -17.81 24.55
CA VAL A 5 -0.11 -16.59 24.09
C VAL A 5 0.34 -16.91 22.67
N GLU A 6 -0.38 -16.39 21.67
CA GLU A 6 0.09 -16.38 20.29
C GLU A 6 1.44 -15.69 20.31
N THR A 7 2.48 -16.51 20.34
CA THR A 7 3.85 -16.06 20.32
C THR A 7 3.99 -15.37 18.97
N ARG A 8 4.00 -14.04 18.99
CA ARG A 8 4.18 -13.18 17.82
C ARG A 8 5.44 -13.64 17.11
N ARG A 9 5.29 -14.57 16.17
CA ARG A 9 6.39 -15.11 15.38
C ARG A 9 6.89 -13.90 14.63
N THR A 10 8.07 -13.41 14.97
CA THR A 10 8.75 -12.36 14.21
C THR A 10 8.77 -12.81 12.75
N ARG A 11 7.81 -12.31 11.96
CA ARG A 11 7.71 -12.63 10.54
C ARG A 11 8.83 -11.84 9.92
N TYR A 12 9.81 -12.53 9.34
CA TYR A 12 10.80 -11.85 8.50
C TYR A 12 10.13 -11.45 7.20
N LEU A 13 10.56 -10.34 6.63
CA LEU A 13 9.93 -9.70 5.48
C LEU A 13 9.65 -10.66 4.31
N LEU A 14 10.63 -11.50 3.94
CA LEU A 14 10.52 -12.44 2.82
C LEU A 14 10.18 -13.87 3.24
N SER A 15 9.77 -14.07 4.51
CA SER A 15 9.49 -15.39 5.06
C SER A 15 8.37 -16.09 4.29
N GLY A 16 8.67 -17.26 3.70
CA GLY A 16 7.68 -18.04 2.97
C GLY A 16 7.50 -17.67 1.49
N LEU A 17 8.15 -16.59 1.02
CA LEU A 17 8.20 -16.21 -0.39
C LEU A 17 9.40 -16.83 -1.13
N LEU A 18 10.46 -17.18 -0.40
CA LEU A 18 11.68 -17.77 -0.96
C LEU A 18 11.49 -19.27 -1.30
N VAL A 19 11.79 -19.66 -2.53
CA VAL A 19 11.74 -21.05 -3.01
C VAL A 19 13.05 -21.46 -3.69
N CYS A 20 13.33 -22.76 -3.70
CA CYS A 20 14.49 -23.33 -4.36
C CYS A 20 14.16 -23.55 -5.84
N GLY A 21 14.94 -22.95 -6.74
CA GLY A 21 14.77 -23.15 -8.18
C GLY A 21 15.24 -24.51 -8.70
N CYS A 22 15.85 -25.35 -7.85
CA CYS A 22 16.25 -26.73 -8.17
C CYS A 22 15.14 -27.75 -7.87
N CYS A 23 14.56 -27.71 -6.66
CA CYS A 23 13.58 -28.71 -6.21
C CYS A 23 12.16 -28.14 -6.01
N GLY A 24 11.95 -26.84 -6.23
CA GLY A 24 10.66 -26.16 -6.04
C GLY A 24 10.24 -25.96 -4.57
N ASN A 25 10.90 -26.62 -3.62
CA ASN A 25 10.59 -26.51 -2.20
C ASN A 25 11.08 -25.19 -1.58
N ARG A 26 10.51 -24.83 -0.42
CA ARG A 26 10.80 -23.55 0.24
C ARG A 26 12.22 -23.45 0.74
N TYR A 27 12.79 -22.25 0.64
CA TYR A 27 13.91 -21.84 1.48
C TYR A 27 13.36 -21.55 2.88
N VAL A 28 14.01 -22.14 3.88
CA VAL A 28 13.66 -21.97 5.28
C VAL A 28 14.82 -21.37 6.04
N LYS A 29 14.52 -20.77 7.19
CA LYS A 29 15.54 -20.25 8.10
C LYS A 29 16.48 -21.40 8.50
N HIS A 30 17.78 -21.22 8.22
CA HIS A 30 18.82 -22.15 8.66
C HIS A 30 19.41 -21.73 10.01
N ASN A 31 19.64 -20.43 10.19
CA ASN A 31 20.15 -19.84 11.43
C ASN A 31 19.50 -18.46 11.67
N ARG A 32 19.96 -17.70 12.68
CA ARG A 32 19.40 -16.38 13.03
C ARG A 32 19.41 -15.37 11.88
N THR A 33 20.29 -15.53 10.89
CA THR A 33 20.57 -14.53 9.87
C THR A 33 20.43 -15.02 8.43
N SER A 34 20.20 -16.31 8.17
CA SER A 34 20.34 -16.90 6.84
C SER A 34 19.27 -17.95 6.50
N TYR A 35 18.99 -18.07 5.20
CA TYR A 35 18.09 -19.04 4.60
C TYR A 35 18.84 -20.12 3.84
N ARG A 36 18.27 -21.33 3.81
CA ARG A 36 18.75 -22.48 3.04
C ARG A 36 17.58 -23.32 2.53
N CYS A 37 17.78 -24.03 1.41
CA CYS A 37 16.82 -25.02 0.92
C CYS A 37 16.45 -26.04 2.02
N ARG A 38 15.14 -26.23 2.26
CA ARG A 38 14.63 -27.17 3.28
C ARG A 38 15.04 -28.61 3.00
N GLU A 39 14.91 -29.06 1.76
CA GLU A 39 15.17 -30.46 1.40
C GLU A 39 16.66 -30.80 1.41
N ALA A 40 17.51 -29.81 1.09
CA ALA A 40 18.95 -29.96 1.28
C ALA A 40 19.34 -30.06 2.76
N LEU A 41 18.56 -29.44 3.66
CA LEU A 41 18.81 -29.48 5.11
C LEU A 41 18.29 -30.77 5.76
N LYS A 42 17.08 -31.23 5.41
CA LYS A 42 16.38 -32.30 6.12
C LYS A 42 16.66 -33.72 5.58
N GLY A 43 17.13 -33.86 4.35
CA GLY A 43 17.35 -35.19 3.77
C GLY A 43 18.39 -35.26 2.65
N GLY A 44 19.07 -34.15 2.33
CA GLY A 44 20.06 -34.11 1.24
C GLY A 44 19.47 -34.38 -0.15
N VAL A 45 18.14 -34.42 -0.28
CA VAL A 45 17.43 -34.79 -1.52
C VAL A 45 17.54 -33.70 -2.60
N CYS A 46 18.01 -32.51 -2.22
CA CYS A 46 18.29 -31.41 -3.12
C CYS A 46 19.77 -31.05 -3.05
N THR A 47 20.42 -30.95 -4.21
CA THR A 47 21.84 -30.60 -4.38
C THR A 47 22.14 -29.14 -4.03
N ASN A 48 21.12 -28.28 -3.94
CA ASN A 48 21.28 -26.88 -3.59
C ASN A 48 21.60 -26.70 -2.09
N THR A 49 22.89 -26.66 -1.78
CA THR A 49 23.42 -26.43 -0.43
C THR A 49 23.70 -24.96 -0.13
N ARG A 50 23.44 -24.05 -1.08
CA ARG A 50 23.76 -22.63 -0.95
C ARG A 50 22.90 -21.98 0.13
N THR A 51 23.58 -21.19 0.96
CA THR A 51 22.98 -20.41 2.05
C THR A 51 23.05 -18.94 1.68
N ILE A 52 21.97 -18.19 1.90
CA ILE A 52 21.93 -16.75 1.65
C ILE A 52 21.53 -15.99 2.92
N SER A 53 22.24 -14.91 3.21
CA SER A 53 21.91 -14.03 4.33
C SER A 53 20.59 -13.30 4.06
N ARG A 54 19.75 -13.20 5.09
CA ARG A 54 18.49 -12.47 5.10
C ARG A 54 18.67 -11.04 4.61
N LYS A 55 19.59 -10.29 5.24
CA LYS A 55 19.86 -8.88 4.86
C LYS A 55 20.28 -8.75 3.39
N ARG A 56 21.05 -9.71 2.88
CA ARG A 56 21.54 -9.69 1.49
C ARG A 56 20.41 -9.96 0.50
N ILE A 57 19.56 -10.95 0.75
CA ILE A 57 18.45 -11.24 -0.16
C ILE A 57 17.37 -10.15 -0.10
N GLU A 58 17.08 -9.60 1.09
CA GLU A 58 16.15 -8.48 1.25
C GLU A 58 16.64 -7.26 0.46
N ALA A 59 17.89 -6.84 0.63
CA ALA A 59 18.46 -5.72 -0.12
C ALA A 59 18.43 -5.93 -1.64
N ARG A 60 18.76 -7.14 -2.12
CA ARG A 60 18.72 -7.47 -3.55
C ARG A 60 17.30 -7.40 -4.12
N VAL A 61 16.33 -7.94 -3.38
CA VAL A 61 14.91 -7.91 -3.79
C VAL A 61 14.43 -6.47 -3.85
N PHE A 62 14.69 -5.67 -2.82
CA PHE A 62 14.28 -4.26 -2.80
C PHE A 62 14.91 -3.43 -3.92
N ALA A 63 16.22 -3.59 -4.14
CA ALA A 63 16.91 -2.90 -5.22
C ALA A 63 16.25 -3.20 -6.58
N ARG A 64 15.91 -4.48 -6.83
CA ARG A 64 15.26 -4.87 -8.08
C ARG A 64 13.81 -4.38 -8.18
N LEU A 65 13.03 -4.48 -7.11
CA LEU A 65 11.67 -3.94 -7.08
C LEU A 65 11.68 -2.45 -7.40
N LYS A 66 12.61 -1.70 -6.80
CA LYS A 66 12.79 -0.27 -7.04
C LYS A 66 13.14 0.03 -8.50
N GLU A 67 14.08 -0.70 -9.07
CA GLU A 67 14.46 -0.53 -10.49
C GLU A 67 13.28 -0.77 -11.43
N VAL A 68 12.51 -1.84 -11.18
CA VAL A 68 11.30 -2.15 -11.97
C VAL A 68 10.26 -1.05 -11.80
N MET A 69 9.96 -0.66 -10.56
CA MET A 69 8.99 0.41 -10.27
C MET A 69 9.42 1.71 -10.96
N LEU A 70 10.68 2.10 -10.86
CA LEU A 70 11.21 3.31 -11.50
C LEU A 70 11.47 3.18 -13.01
N SER A 71 11.03 2.09 -13.65
CA SER A 71 11.07 1.98 -15.11
C SER A 71 10.24 3.08 -15.76
N ASP A 72 10.68 3.53 -16.93
CA ASP A 72 10.00 4.62 -17.65
C ASP A 72 8.55 4.29 -17.99
N GLU A 73 8.26 3.01 -18.24
CA GLU A 73 6.90 2.56 -18.53
C GLU A 73 5.97 2.71 -17.33
N LEU A 74 6.38 2.26 -16.13
CA LEU A 74 5.55 2.40 -14.93
C LEU A 74 5.45 3.85 -14.47
N ALA A 75 6.51 4.64 -14.61
CA ALA A 75 6.48 6.07 -14.33
C ALA A 75 5.52 6.82 -15.27
N ARG A 76 5.49 6.46 -16.56
CA ARG A 76 4.55 7.02 -17.55
C ARG A 76 3.10 6.67 -17.20
N GLN A 77 2.82 5.40 -16.91
CA GLN A 77 1.49 4.95 -16.50
C GLN A 77 1.01 5.64 -15.22
N PHE A 78 1.88 5.81 -14.23
CA PHE A 78 1.57 6.59 -13.03
C PHE A 78 1.21 8.03 -13.38
N GLY A 79 2.00 8.68 -14.25
CA GLY A 79 1.71 10.04 -14.72
C GLY A 79 0.34 10.14 -15.40
N GLU A 80 0.00 9.20 -16.28
CA GLU A 80 -1.29 9.16 -16.97
C GLU A 80 -2.48 8.99 -16.00
N ALA A 81 -2.33 8.07 -15.03
CA ALA A 81 -3.33 7.86 -13.99
C ALA A 81 -3.50 9.09 -13.09
N LEU A 82 -2.40 9.70 -12.67
CA LEU A 82 -2.41 10.92 -11.85
C LEU A 82 -3.06 12.08 -12.60
N GLU A 83 -2.73 12.27 -13.87
CA GLU A 83 -3.35 13.30 -14.72
C GLU A 83 -4.84 13.02 -14.96
N ALA A 84 -5.25 11.76 -15.06
CA ALA A 84 -6.66 11.40 -15.13
C ALA A 84 -7.41 11.79 -13.85
N GLU A 85 -6.83 11.53 -12.68
CA GLU A 85 -7.41 11.95 -11.39
C GLU A 85 -7.42 13.48 -11.24
N ARG A 86 -6.34 14.18 -11.63
CA ARG A 86 -6.29 15.65 -11.68
C ARG A 86 -7.40 16.21 -12.56
N ARG A 87 -7.63 15.63 -13.73
CA ARG A 87 -8.74 16.03 -14.62
C ARG A 87 -10.12 15.79 -14.01
N LYS A 88 -10.31 14.69 -13.27
CA LYS A 88 -11.57 14.44 -12.54
C LYS A 88 -11.79 15.48 -11.45
N LEU A 89 -10.74 15.79 -10.68
CA LEU A 89 -10.78 16.84 -9.66
C LEU A 89 -11.09 18.20 -10.30
N ALA A 90 -10.43 18.57 -11.40
CA ALA A 90 -10.66 19.84 -12.09
C ALA A 90 -12.07 19.98 -12.70
N LYS A 91 -12.75 18.88 -13.01
CA LYS A 91 -14.16 18.90 -13.49
C LYS A 91 -15.17 19.18 -12.38
N ALA A 92 -14.81 18.95 -11.12
CA ALA A 92 -15.67 19.31 -10.00
C ALA A 92 -15.74 20.83 -9.87
N ASN A 93 -16.91 21.35 -9.46
CA ASN A 93 -17.11 22.77 -9.17
C ASN A 93 -17.41 22.97 -7.68
N PRO A 94 -16.39 22.75 -6.81
CA PRO A 94 -16.58 22.84 -5.38
C PRO A 94 -16.94 24.26 -4.92
N GLU A 95 -16.59 25.31 -5.66
CA GLU A 95 -17.03 26.68 -5.38
C GLU A 95 -18.55 26.83 -5.47
N ALA A 96 -19.17 26.25 -6.51
CA ALA A 96 -20.61 26.23 -6.65
C ALA A 96 -21.26 25.39 -5.53
N ASP A 97 -20.63 24.27 -5.14
CA ASP A 97 -21.11 23.46 -4.01
C ASP A 97 -21.02 24.20 -2.68
N VAL A 98 -19.91 24.88 -2.37
CA VAL A 98 -19.79 25.72 -1.17
C VAL A 98 -20.88 26.79 -1.16
N LYS A 99 -21.10 27.48 -2.29
CA LYS A 99 -22.15 28.52 -2.38
C LYS A 99 -23.55 27.95 -2.12
N ARG A 100 -23.89 26.84 -2.77
CA ARG A 100 -25.18 26.16 -2.63
C ARG A 100 -25.39 25.63 -1.20
N LEU A 101 -24.39 24.96 -0.64
CA LEU A 101 -24.44 24.41 0.71
C LEU A 101 -24.48 25.51 1.77
N SER A 102 -23.79 26.63 1.57
CA SER A 102 -23.86 27.78 2.50
C SER A 102 -25.26 28.39 2.54
N ALA A 103 -25.96 28.44 1.40
CA ALA A 103 -27.36 28.87 1.38
C ALA A 103 -28.27 27.89 2.15
N ALA A 104 -28.09 26.57 1.92
CA ALA A 104 -28.83 25.53 2.63
C ALA A 104 -28.55 25.55 4.15
N LEU A 105 -27.30 25.80 4.55
CA LEU A 105 -26.91 25.94 5.95
C LEU A 105 -27.66 27.09 6.61
N LYS A 106 -27.70 28.25 5.96
CA LYS A 106 -28.43 29.43 6.46
C LYS A 106 -29.93 29.15 6.61
N GLU A 107 -30.51 28.40 5.68
CA GLU A 107 -31.92 27.96 5.79
C GLU A 107 -32.14 27.02 6.98
N ALA A 108 -31.25 26.04 7.19
CA ALA A 108 -31.31 25.12 8.33
C ALA A 108 -31.14 25.85 9.67
N GLU A 109 -30.20 26.81 9.76
CA GLU A 109 -30.03 27.67 10.93
C GLU A 109 -31.27 28.53 11.20
N THR A 110 -31.94 29.02 10.15
CA THR A 110 -33.20 29.75 10.28
C THR A 110 -34.32 28.84 10.81
N LYS A 111 -34.40 27.58 10.36
CA LYS A 111 -35.34 26.59 10.90
C LYS A 111 -35.07 26.34 12.38
N ARG A 112 -33.81 26.20 12.77
CA ARG A 112 -33.40 26.04 14.17
C ARG A 112 -33.84 27.24 15.03
N ALA A 113 -33.57 28.46 14.56
CA ALA A 113 -33.97 29.68 15.27
C ALA A 113 -35.50 29.75 15.48
N ARG A 114 -36.29 29.36 14.48
CA ARG A 114 -37.76 29.29 14.61
C ARG A 114 -38.23 28.25 15.62
N ILE A 115 -37.53 27.11 15.73
CA ILE A 115 -37.84 26.09 16.76
C ILE A 115 -37.57 26.67 18.15
N PHE A 116 -36.42 27.35 18.34
CA PHE A 116 -36.12 28.01 19.62
C PHE A 116 -37.14 29.10 19.97
N GLN A 117 -37.49 29.95 19.00
CA GLN A 117 -38.52 30.97 19.21
C GLN A 117 -39.87 30.35 19.63
N ALA A 118 -40.31 29.27 18.98
CA ALA A 118 -41.55 28.59 19.38
C ALA A 118 -41.50 28.02 20.81
N ILE A 119 -40.32 27.55 21.26
CA ILE A 119 -40.12 27.09 22.64
C ILE A 119 -40.16 28.28 23.61
N GLU A 120 -39.55 29.40 23.27
CA GLU A 120 -39.59 30.65 24.05
C GLU A 120 -41.03 31.20 24.17
N ASP A 121 -41.83 31.09 23.10
CA ASP A 121 -43.24 31.48 23.05
C ASP A 121 -44.17 30.49 23.80
N GLY A 122 -43.62 29.47 24.46
CA GLY A 122 -44.34 28.57 25.37
C GLY A 122 -44.76 27.23 24.78
N ALA A 123 -44.28 26.85 23.60
CA ALA A 123 -44.59 25.55 23.02
C ALA A 123 -43.89 24.39 23.78
N PRO A 124 -44.53 23.20 23.91
CA PRO A 124 -43.94 22.10 24.68
C PRO A 124 -42.68 21.57 24.01
N PHE A 125 -41.53 21.69 24.69
CA PHE A 125 -40.23 21.20 24.18
C PHE A 125 -40.25 19.72 23.75
N ALA A 126 -41.01 18.88 24.46
CA ALA A 126 -41.17 17.46 24.13
C ALA A 126 -41.69 17.22 22.70
N THR A 127 -42.53 18.13 22.19
CA THR A 127 -43.11 18.06 20.84
C THR A 127 -42.08 18.40 19.76
N PHE A 128 -41.10 19.26 20.07
CA PHE A 128 -40.12 19.75 19.10
C PHE A 128 -38.76 19.05 19.19
N LYS A 129 -38.50 18.28 20.25
CA LYS A 129 -37.21 17.61 20.49
C LYS A 129 -36.73 16.77 19.30
N ALA A 130 -37.60 15.96 18.71
CA ALA A 130 -37.27 15.14 17.55
C ALA A 130 -36.86 16.01 16.35
N ARG A 131 -37.67 17.04 16.05
CA ARG A 131 -37.42 17.96 14.95
C ARG A 131 -36.16 18.81 15.16
N ALA A 132 -35.88 19.22 16.39
CA ALA A 132 -34.67 19.95 16.74
C ALA A 132 -33.42 19.09 16.47
N ASN A 133 -33.43 17.82 16.90
CA ASN A 133 -32.33 16.90 16.65
C ASN A 133 -32.09 16.66 15.15
N GLU A 134 -33.15 16.53 14.36
CA GLU A 134 -33.04 16.42 12.89
C GLU A 134 -32.37 17.64 12.27
N VAL A 135 -32.78 18.85 12.68
CA VAL A 135 -32.22 20.09 12.14
C VAL A 135 -30.76 20.26 12.56
N GLU A 136 -30.39 19.91 13.79
CA GLU A 136 -28.98 19.92 14.21
C GLU A 136 -28.13 18.91 13.43
N ALA A 137 -28.66 17.71 13.17
CA ALA A 137 -27.98 16.73 12.34
C ALA A 137 -27.83 17.20 10.88
N GLU A 138 -28.86 17.85 10.32
CA GLU A 138 -28.82 18.47 8.98
C GLU A 138 -27.74 19.56 8.92
N ILE A 139 -27.67 20.44 9.93
CA ILE A 139 -26.64 21.48 10.05
C ILE A 139 -25.24 20.85 10.10
N ALA A 140 -25.04 19.82 10.92
CA ALA A 140 -23.75 19.14 11.06
C ALA A 140 -23.30 18.47 9.74
N ASP A 141 -24.20 17.79 9.03
CA ASP A 141 -23.92 17.19 7.71
C ASP A 141 -23.55 18.26 6.68
N ILE A 142 -24.35 19.31 6.55
CA ILE A 142 -24.11 20.39 5.59
C ILE A 142 -22.77 21.07 5.89
N ALA A 143 -22.46 21.35 7.16
CA ALA A 143 -21.19 21.92 7.57
C ALA A 143 -20.00 21.01 7.19
N ALA A 144 -20.09 19.70 7.46
CA ALA A 144 -19.04 18.74 7.08
C ALA A 144 -18.81 18.69 5.56
N ARG A 145 -19.89 18.79 4.78
CA ARG A 145 -19.83 18.83 3.31
C ARG A 145 -19.23 20.12 2.78
N ILE A 146 -19.53 21.27 3.39
CA ILE A 146 -18.87 22.55 3.08
C ILE A 146 -17.36 22.42 3.30
N GLU A 147 -16.94 21.87 4.43
CA GLU A 147 -15.52 21.66 4.71
C GLU A 147 -14.87 20.68 3.73
N GLY A 148 -15.58 19.65 3.30
CA GLY A 148 -15.15 18.76 2.22
C GLY A 148 -14.93 19.49 0.89
N ALA A 149 -15.88 20.33 0.48
CA ALA A 149 -15.76 21.12 -0.74
C ALA A 149 -14.64 22.17 -0.66
N LYS A 150 -14.46 22.83 0.49
CA LYS A 150 -13.32 23.74 0.73
C LYS A 150 -11.96 23.04 0.59
N ARG A 151 -11.82 21.82 1.16
CA ARG A 151 -10.61 21.02 0.98
C ARG A 151 -10.34 20.73 -0.50
N LEU A 152 -11.40 20.43 -1.27
CA LEU A 152 -11.27 20.21 -2.71
C LEU A 152 -10.78 21.46 -3.46
N ILE A 153 -11.29 22.65 -3.11
CA ILE A 153 -10.80 23.94 -3.66
C ILE A 153 -9.31 24.10 -3.38
N THR A 154 -8.88 23.85 -2.13
CA THR A 154 -7.45 23.93 -1.77
C THR A 154 -6.61 22.97 -2.60
N LEU A 155 -7.08 21.74 -2.84
CA LEU A 155 -6.38 20.75 -3.67
C LEU A 155 -6.33 21.14 -5.15
N GLN A 156 -7.39 21.75 -5.68
CA GLN A 156 -7.44 22.23 -7.07
C GLN A 156 -6.47 23.41 -7.31
N HIS A 157 -6.32 24.31 -6.34
CA HIS A 157 -5.42 25.47 -6.43
C HIS A 157 -3.99 25.19 -5.96
N ALA A 158 -3.72 24.01 -5.38
CA ALA A 158 -2.37 23.64 -4.99
C ALA A 158 -1.49 23.50 -6.25
N ASP A 159 -0.25 23.96 -6.14
CA ASP A 159 0.76 23.72 -7.16
C ASP A 159 0.88 22.20 -7.37
N GLN A 160 0.83 21.80 -8.63
CA GLN A 160 0.78 20.40 -9.00
C GLN A 160 2.21 19.91 -9.19
N PRO A 161 2.79 19.16 -8.24
CA PRO A 161 4.16 18.70 -8.37
C PRO A 161 4.30 17.77 -9.58
N ASP A 162 5.50 17.75 -10.14
CA ASP A 162 5.84 16.86 -11.23
C ASP A 162 5.53 15.39 -10.87
N ALA A 163 4.87 14.69 -11.79
CA ALA A 163 4.38 13.34 -11.56
C ALA A 163 5.53 12.34 -11.34
N ARG A 164 6.65 12.52 -12.06
CA ARG A 164 7.84 11.66 -11.93
C ARG A 164 8.47 11.86 -10.56
N LEU A 165 8.65 13.10 -10.11
CA LEU A 165 9.18 13.40 -8.78
C LEU A 165 8.30 12.86 -7.64
N LEU A 166 6.96 12.96 -7.78
CA LEU A 166 6.03 12.37 -6.82
C LEU A 166 6.19 10.85 -6.75
N TYR A 167 6.26 10.20 -7.90
CA TYR A 167 6.39 8.76 -8.00
C TYR A 167 7.71 8.27 -7.40
N GLU A 168 8.82 8.91 -7.75
CA GLU A 168 10.15 8.59 -7.21
C GLU A 168 10.19 8.72 -5.68
N ARG A 169 9.56 9.77 -5.15
CA ARG A 169 9.45 9.96 -3.69
C ARG A 169 8.59 8.86 -3.06
N ALA A 170 7.48 8.48 -3.66
CA ALA A 170 6.61 7.42 -3.16
C ALA A 170 7.36 6.07 -3.12
N VAL A 171 8.10 5.72 -4.17
CA VAL A 171 8.93 4.51 -4.22
C VAL A 171 10.03 4.55 -3.15
N ALA A 172 10.69 5.71 -2.95
CA ALA A 172 11.72 5.85 -1.92
C ALA A 172 11.16 5.74 -0.49
N GLN A 173 9.98 6.30 -0.22
CA GLN A 173 9.31 6.17 1.07
C GLN A 173 8.88 4.73 1.36
N MET A 174 8.44 3.99 0.34
CA MET A 174 8.11 2.58 0.47
C MET A 174 9.32 1.76 0.96
N GLU A 175 10.51 2.01 0.41
CA GLU A 175 11.75 1.34 0.82
C GLU A 175 12.06 1.57 2.31
N LEU A 176 11.87 2.80 2.80
CA LEU A 176 12.07 3.15 4.21
C LEU A 176 11.08 2.40 5.12
N LEU A 177 9.79 2.41 4.77
CA LEU A 177 8.73 1.80 5.57
C LEU A 177 8.80 0.28 5.60
N LEU A 178 9.18 -0.35 4.49
CA LEU A 178 9.36 -1.81 4.43
C LEU A 178 10.62 -2.28 5.18
N GLY A 179 11.54 -1.36 5.49
CA GLY A 179 12.74 -1.62 6.30
C GLY A 179 12.53 -1.46 7.81
N ASP A 180 11.37 -0.97 8.25
CA ASP A 180 11.06 -0.71 9.66
C ASP A 180 10.73 -2.02 10.40
N GLU A 181 11.45 -2.28 11.50
CA GLU A 181 11.25 -3.47 12.35
C GLU A 181 9.87 -3.49 13.03
N GLU A 182 9.24 -2.33 13.25
CA GLU A 182 7.91 -2.23 13.85
C GLU A 182 6.79 -2.58 12.84
N LEU A 183 7.06 -2.42 11.54
CA LEU A 183 6.08 -2.60 10.47
C LEU A 183 6.25 -3.91 9.69
N VAL A 184 7.20 -4.79 10.07
CA VAL A 184 7.56 -5.98 9.28
C VAL A 184 6.37 -6.90 8.99
N GLU A 185 5.41 -7.03 9.91
CA GLU A 185 4.22 -7.86 9.68
C GLU A 185 3.33 -7.29 8.57
N GLN A 186 3.15 -5.97 8.53
CA GLN A 186 2.37 -5.27 7.51
C GLN A 186 3.11 -5.27 6.17
N ALA A 187 4.41 -4.97 6.22
CA ALA A 187 5.33 -5.01 5.08
C ALA A 187 5.34 -6.40 4.42
N HIS A 188 5.38 -7.47 5.22
CA HIS A 188 5.31 -8.84 4.72
C HIS A 188 3.97 -9.15 4.05
N ALA A 189 2.85 -8.73 4.64
CA ALA A 189 1.53 -8.94 4.05
C ALA A 189 1.42 -8.26 2.68
N PHE A 190 1.84 -6.99 2.59
CA PHE A 190 1.86 -6.22 1.35
C PHE A 190 2.77 -6.84 0.29
N LEU A 191 3.98 -7.24 0.67
CA LEU A 191 4.88 -7.95 -0.25
C LEU A 191 4.34 -9.30 -0.70
N GLY A 192 3.52 -9.97 0.12
CA GLY A 192 2.85 -11.21 -0.26
C GLY A 192 1.75 -11.02 -1.33
N GLU A 193 1.19 -9.82 -1.44
CA GLU A 193 0.25 -9.46 -2.52
C GLU A 193 1.00 -9.17 -3.82
N LEU A 194 2.15 -8.50 -3.72
CA LEU A 194 2.96 -8.09 -4.86
C LEU A 194 3.87 -9.20 -5.40
N ILE A 195 4.39 -10.07 -4.54
CA ILE A 195 5.39 -11.08 -4.90
C ILE A 195 4.78 -12.45 -4.73
N ARG A 196 4.67 -13.18 -5.84
CA ARG A 196 4.20 -14.57 -5.81
C ARG A 196 5.25 -15.49 -5.20
N LYS A 197 6.50 -15.39 -5.66
CA LYS A 197 7.64 -16.16 -5.16
C LYS A 197 8.97 -15.56 -5.61
N ILE A 198 10.03 -15.88 -4.87
CA ILE A 198 11.42 -15.56 -5.21
C ILE A 198 12.19 -16.87 -5.33
N ALA A 199 12.55 -17.25 -6.54
CA ALA A 199 13.26 -18.49 -6.81
C ALA A 199 14.78 -18.29 -6.72
N LEU A 200 15.42 -19.02 -5.82
CA LEU A 200 16.86 -18.99 -5.58
C LEU A 200 17.54 -20.20 -6.23
N ARG A 201 18.59 -19.96 -7.01
CA ARG A 201 19.39 -21.01 -7.66
C ARG A 201 20.89 -20.82 -7.36
N PRO A 202 21.67 -21.90 -7.22
CA PRO A 202 23.12 -21.80 -7.20
C PRO A 202 23.62 -21.18 -8.50
N ASP A 203 24.48 -20.19 -8.40
CA ASP A 203 25.12 -19.55 -9.55
C ASP A 203 26.42 -18.88 -9.07
N GLU A 204 27.58 -19.40 -9.49
CA GLU A 204 28.89 -18.90 -9.06
C GLU A 204 29.21 -17.51 -9.61
N ALA A 205 28.59 -17.12 -10.75
CA ALA A 205 28.75 -15.78 -11.31
C ALA A 205 27.88 -14.76 -10.57
N ALA A 206 26.80 -15.20 -9.92
CA ALA A 206 25.92 -14.32 -9.18
C ALA A 206 26.50 -13.89 -7.83
N PRO A 207 26.14 -12.68 -7.33
CA PRO A 207 26.55 -12.22 -6.01
C PRO A 207 26.19 -13.23 -4.91
N HIS A 208 27.21 -13.63 -4.14
CA HIS A 208 27.13 -14.62 -3.06
C HIS A 208 26.78 -16.05 -3.52
N GLY A 209 27.05 -16.39 -4.78
CA GLY A 209 26.90 -17.76 -5.29
C GLY A 209 25.44 -18.19 -5.50
N VAL A 210 24.51 -17.23 -5.56
CA VAL A 210 23.06 -17.47 -5.66
C VAL A 210 22.41 -16.44 -6.57
N SER A 211 21.76 -16.88 -7.64
CA SER A 211 20.85 -16.06 -8.45
C SER A 211 19.45 -16.04 -7.83
N ALA A 212 18.72 -14.95 -8.03
CA ALA A 212 17.38 -14.75 -7.47
C ALA A 212 16.44 -14.22 -8.54
N VAL A 213 15.38 -14.98 -8.83
CA VAL A 213 14.35 -14.62 -9.81
C VAL A 213 13.07 -14.24 -9.07
N ILE A 214 12.56 -13.03 -9.30
CA ILE A 214 11.38 -12.50 -8.61
C ILE A 214 10.17 -12.65 -9.53
N GLU A 215 9.22 -13.50 -9.14
CA GLU A 215 7.93 -13.57 -9.81
C GLU A 215 6.96 -12.63 -9.07
N ALA A 216 6.72 -11.47 -9.65
CA ALA A 216 5.86 -10.42 -9.09
C ALA A 216 4.55 -10.30 -9.87
N ARG A 217 3.57 -9.65 -9.25
CA ARG A 217 2.24 -9.33 -9.76
C ARG A 217 2.02 -7.83 -9.69
N PHE A 218 2.88 -7.06 -10.34
CA PHE A 218 2.72 -5.60 -10.40
C PHE A 218 1.41 -5.19 -11.06
N GLY A 219 0.80 -6.09 -11.84
CA GLY A 219 -0.40 -5.80 -12.58
C GLY A 219 -1.68 -5.71 -11.83
N ALA A 220 -1.75 -6.26 -10.63
CA ALA A 220 -2.91 -5.99 -9.79
C ALA A 220 -2.87 -4.55 -9.23
N LEU A 221 -1.67 -3.96 -9.10
CA LEU A 221 -1.48 -2.61 -8.60
C LEU A 221 -1.59 -1.54 -9.70
N LEU A 222 -1.21 -1.89 -10.94
CA LEU A 222 -1.10 -0.94 -12.08
C LEU A 222 -1.75 -1.43 -13.40
N GLY A 223 -2.31 -2.64 -13.47
CA GLY A 223 -2.99 -3.18 -14.65
C GLY A 223 -2.18 -4.09 -15.60
N VAL A 224 -0.99 -4.59 -15.22
CA VAL A 224 -0.04 -5.34 -16.10
C VAL A 224 0.61 -6.63 -15.49
N GLU A 225 0.40 -7.81 -16.09
CA GLU A 225 1.17 -9.03 -15.72
C GLU A 225 2.60 -9.00 -16.29
N GLU A 226 3.64 -8.93 -15.43
CA GLU A 226 5.04 -9.12 -15.84
C GLU A 226 5.82 -10.03 -14.88
N ALA A 227 6.55 -10.98 -15.45
CA ALA A 227 7.55 -11.79 -14.76
C ALA A 227 8.93 -11.11 -14.86
N VAL A 228 9.46 -10.63 -13.74
CA VAL A 228 10.78 -9.98 -13.71
C VAL A 228 11.87 -11.04 -13.57
N THR A 229 12.46 -11.44 -14.70
CA THR A 229 13.62 -12.32 -14.72
C THR A 229 14.92 -11.53 -14.55
N ASP A 230 15.76 -11.92 -13.60
CA ASP A 230 17.18 -11.61 -13.63
C ASP A 230 17.82 -12.45 -14.75
N ALA A 231 18.41 -11.76 -15.72
CA ALA A 231 19.22 -12.36 -16.76
C ALA A 231 20.52 -11.55 -16.94
N ALA A 232 21.35 -11.53 -15.90
CA ALA A 232 22.79 -11.46 -16.14
C ALA A 232 23.30 -12.89 -16.45
N GLY A 233 23.27 -13.28 -17.73
CA GLY A 233 23.98 -14.45 -18.25
C GLY A 233 23.44 -15.81 -17.77
N PHE A 234 22.39 -16.31 -18.44
CA PHE A 234 21.82 -17.63 -18.19
C PHE A 234 22.76 -18.73 -18.75
N THR A 235 23.86 -19.04 -18.06
CA THR A 235 24.46 -20.38 -18.19
C THR A 235 23.58 -21.32 -17.39
N MET A 236 22.98 -22.30 -18.07
CA MET A 236 22.30 -23.41 -17.41
C MET A 236 23.36 -24.20 -16.62
N VAL A 237 23.65 -23.78 -15.41
CA VAL A 237 24.38 -24.60 -14.44
C VAL A 237 23.38 -25.64 -13.96
N PRO A 238 23.59 -26.94 -14.22
CA PRO A 238 22.75 -27.97 -13.62
C PRO A 238 22.84 -27.85 -12.09
N CYS A 239 21.68 -27.95 -11.44
CA CYS A 239 21.67 -28.41 -10.06
C CYS A 239 22.17 -29.87 -10.03
#